data_AF-A0A315DQN6-F1
#
_entry.id   AF-A0A315DQN6-F1
#
_cell.length_a   1.000
_cell.length_b   1.000
_cell.length_c   1.000
_cell.angle_alpha   90.00
_cell.angle_beta   90.00
_cell.angle_gamma   90.00
#
_symmetry.space_group_name_H-M   'P 1'
#
loop_
_entity.id
_entity.type
_entity.pdbx_description
1 polymer ?
#
loop_
_entity_poly.entity_id
_entity_poly.type
_entity_poly.pdbx_seq_one_letter_code
_entity_poly.pdbx_strand_id
1 'polypeptide(L)'
;MEVDMTKKHNILFICTGNSARSIMAEAIMNHLGPHRFAAYSAGSQPAGRVKEETLRCLTRHQLDTQGLRSKSWSEFATPDAPAMDFVITVCDTAAGEVCPVWPGQPVSAHWGVEDPSRASSDASDKDKAFRDAFIQLHRRISILLSLPLDKLDHLALKKELDQIGQS
;
A
#
# COMPACT_ATOMS: atom_id res chain seq x y z
N MET A 1 1.72 29.63 -9.09
CA MET A 1 1.60 28.76 -7.91
C MET A 1 2.90 27.98 -7.86
N GLU A 2 3.80 28.31 -6.94
CA GLU A 2 5.05 27.56 -6.77
C GLU A 2 4.68 26.13 -6.36
N VAL A 3 5.09 25.15 -7.17
CA VAL A 3 5.04 23.76 -6.76
C VAL A 3 6.14 23.61 -5.71
N ASP A 4 5.75 23.42 -4.46
CA ASP A 4 6.69 23.12 -3.38
C ASP A 4 7.35 21.76 -3.67
N MET A 5 8.55 21.81 -4.24
CA MET A 5 9.36 20.66 -4.62
C MET A 5 9.84 19.82 -3.41
N THR A 6 9.47 20.19 -2.18
CA THR A 6 9.85 19.49 -0.94
C THR A 6 8.72 18.65 -0.34
N LYS A 7 7.49 18.78 -0.83
CA LYS A 7 6.33 18.09 -0.27
C LYS A 7 6.23 16.65 -0.80
N LYS A 8 6.35 15.67 0.09
CA LYS A 8 6.10 14.25 -0.24
C LYS A 8 4.62 14.02 -0.48
N HIS A 9 4.31 13.06 -1.35
CA HIS A 9 2.96 12.55 -1.52
C HIS A 9 2.61 11.55 -0.42
N ASN A 10 1.45 11.71 0.20
CA ASN A 10 0.90 10.75 1.14
C ASN A 10 0.14 9.66 0.37
N ILE A 11 0.48 8.40 0.64
CA ILE A 11 -0.18 7.23 0.03
C ILE A 11 -0.64 6.24 1.08
N LEU A 12 -1.90 5.81 0.99
CA LEU A 12 -2.50 4.82 1.87
C LEU A 12 -2.76 3.51 1.14
N PHE A 13 -2.12 2.43 1.61
CA PHE A 13 -2.39 1.07 1.16
C PHE A 13 -3.43 0.40 2.07
N ILE A 14 -4.51 -0.11 1.47
CA ILE A 14 -5.63 -0.72 2.20
C ILE A 14 -5.76 -2.18 1.83
N CYS A 15 -5.80 -3.05 2.83
CA CYS A 15 -6.31 -4.42 2.66
C CYS A 15 -7.34 -4.72 3.74
N THR A 16 -7.88 -5.94 3.81
CA THR A 16 -8.86 -6.28 4.86
C THR A 16 -8.23 -6.25 6.24
N GLY A 17 -7.21 -7.09 6.47
CA GLY A 17 -6.66 -7.31 7.81
C GLY A 17 -5.52 -6.39 8.26
N ASN A 18 -4.98 -5.53 7.40
CA ASN A 18 -3.73 -4.80 7.62
C ASN A 18 -2.64 -5.60 8.36
N SER A 19 -2.33 -6.77 7.82
CA SER A 19 -1.44 -7.73 8.47
C SER A 19 -0.39 -8.32 7.55
N ALA A 20 -0.60 -8.27 6.22
CA ALA A 20 0.34 -8.74 5.21
C ALA A 20 0.51 -7.76 4.05
N ARG A 21 -0.35 -7.81 3.03
CA ARG A 21 -0.18 -7.08 1.75
C ARG A 21 0.01 -5.57 1.93
N SER A 22 -0.89 -4.90 2.66
CA SER A 22 -0.75 -3.44 2.85
C SER A 22 0.45 -3.05 3.72
N ILE A 23 0.84 -3.90 4.67
CA ILE A 23 2.07 -3.71 5.47
C ILE A 23 3.32 -3.85 4.59
N MET A 24 3.35 -4.85 3.69
CA MET A 24 4.44 -4.99 2.72
C MET A 24 4.54 -3.77 1.82
N ALA A 25 3.41 -3.28 1.30
CA ALA A 25 3.38 -2.12 0.44
C ALA A 25 3.89 -0.84 1.13
N GLU A 26 3.49 -0.60 2.39
CA GLU A 26 4.00 0.51 3.22
C GLU A 26 5.53 0.43 3.36
N ALA A 27 6.05 -0.73 3.76
CA ALA A 27 7.48 -0.91 3.97
C ALA A 27 8.31 -0.75 2.68
N ILE A 28 7.84 -1.36 1.58
CA ILE A 28 8.52 -1.25 0.28
C ILE A 28 8.56 0.21 -0.18
N MET A 29 7.44 0.93 -0.12
CA MET A 29 7.38 2.30 -0.61
C MET A 29 8.21 3.27 0.24
N ASN A 30 8.17 3.13 1.56
CA ASN A 30 8.99 3.95 2.45
C ASN A 30 10.49 3.66 2.29
N HIS A 31 10.87 2.45 1.86
CA HIS A 31 12.27 2.13 1.57
C HIS A 31 12.73 2.65 0.20
N LEU A 32 11.94 2.44 -0.86
CA LEU A 32 12.34 2.78 -2.23
C LEU A 32 12.14 4.26 -2.58
N GLY A 33 11.16 4.92 -1.97
CA GLY A 33 10.76 6.28 -2.31
C GLY A 33 10.69 7.28 -1.16
N PRO A 34 11.56 7.24 -0.12
CA PRO A 34 11.41 8.04 1.09
C PRO A 34 11.43 9.54 0.84
N HIS A 35 12.02 10.01 -0.26
CA HIS A 35 12.07 11.44 -0.61
C HIS A 35 10.84 11.93 -1.37
N ARG A 36 10.05 11.01 -1.93
CA ARG A 36 8.89 11.34 -2.79
C ARG A 36 7.57 10.97 -2.15
N PHE A 37 7.55 9.96 -1.30
CA PHE A 37 6.34 9.44 -0.68
C PHE A 37 6.50 9.31 0.83
N ALA A 38 5.39 9.53 1.53
CA ALA A 38 5.16 9.03 2.88
C ALA A 38 4.03 7.98 2.78
N ALA A 39 4.40 6.71 2.94
CA ALA A 39 3.46 5.61 2.83
C ALA A 39 2.91 5.20 4.19
N TYR A 40 1.63 4.87 4.18
CA TYR A 40 0.87 4.35 5.30
C TYR A 40 0.09 3.11 4.85
N SER A 41 -0.30 2.27 5.82
CA SER A 41 -1.22 1.17 5.57
C SER A 41 -2.32 1.07 6.61
N ALA A 42 -3.48 0.57 6.17
CA ALA A 42 -4.60 0.33 7.05
C ALA A 42 -5.47 -0.86 6.61
N GLY A 43 -6.42 -1.19 7.47
CA GLY A 43 -7.32 -2.32 7.38
C GLY A 43 -8.76 -1.87 7.46
N SER A 44 -9.63 -2.44 6.64
CA SER A 44 -11.07 -2.28 6.84
C SER A 44 -11.58 -3.08 8.04
N GLN A 45 -10.97 -4.25 8.27
CA GLN A 45 -11.19 -5.12 9.42
C GLN A 45 -9.82 -5.54 9.98
N PRO A 46 -9.09 -4.64 10.64
CA PRO A 46 -7.71 -4.88 11.04
C PRO A 46 -7.60 -6.10 11.96
N ALA A 47 -6.61 -6.95 11.70
CA ALA A 47 -6.37 -8.18 12.46
C ALA A 47 -5.79 -7.93 13.86
N GLY A 48 -5.45 -6.67 14.18
CA GLY A 48 -4.86 -6.27 15.46
C GLY A 48 -3.36 -6.56 15.60
N ARG A 49 -2.78 -7.35 14.69
CA ARG A 49 -1.34 -7.62 14.63
C ARG A 49 -0.84 -7.84 13.21
N VAL A 50 0.43 -7.50 12.98
CA VAL A 50 1.15 -7.86 11.75
C VAL A 50 1.48 -9.36 11.80
N LYS A 51 1.37 -10.06 10.67
CA LYS A 51 1.75 -11.47 10.58
C LYS A 51 3.25 -11.63 10.69
N GLU A 52 3.71 -12.62 11.43
CA GLU A 52 5.15 -12.89 11.57
C GLU A 52 5.80 -13.22 10.22
N GLU A 53 5.09 -13.92 9.33
CA GLU A 53 5.56 -14.21 7.97
C GLU A 53 5.83 -12.93 7.18
N THR A 54 5.02 -11.89 7.38
CA THR A 54 5.24 -10.58 6.76
C THR A 54 6.53 -9.96 7.28
N LEU A 55 6.71 -9.93 8.60
CA LEU A 55 7.93 -9.39 9.21
C LEU A 55 9.18 -10.16 8.78
N ARG A 56 9.11 -11.50 8.73
CA ARG A 56 10.19 -12.35 8.22
C ARG A 56 10.50 -12.06 6.77
N CYS A 57 9.48 -11.93 5.91
CA CYS A 57 9.66 -11.60 4.50
C CYS A 57 10.35 -10.23 4.34
N LEU A 58 9.87 -9.19 5.02
CA LEU A 58 10.45 -7.85 5.00
C LEU A 58 11.90 -7.85 5.48
N THR A 59 12.19 -8.54 6.58
CA THR A 59 13.55 -8.66 7.14
C THR A 59 14.51 -9.34 6.18
N ARG A 60 14.08 -10.41 5.48
CA ARG A 60 14.91 -11.07 4.44
C ARG A 60 15.26 -10.13 3.29
N HIS A 61 14.38 -9.18 2.98
CA HIS A 61 14.60 -8.13 1.98
C HIS A 61 15.25 -6.86 2.56
N GLN A 62 15.76 -6.90 3.79
CA GLN A 62 16.46 -5.80 4.46
C GLN A 62 15.61 -4.52 4.59
N LEU A 63 14.29 -4.69 4.69
CA LEU A 63 13.36 -3.59 4.91
C LEU A 63 13.14 -3.38 6.41
N ASP A 64 13.04 -2.10 6.81
CA ASP A 64 12.72 -1.74 8.18
C ASP A 64 11.30 -2.20 8.53
N THR A 65 11.15 -2.71 9.75
CA THR A 65 9.88 -3.17 10.30
C THR A 65 9.46 -2.40 11.55
N GLN A 66 10.27 -1.45 12.00
CA GLN A 66 9.93 -0.62 13.15
C GLN A 66 8.68 0.22 12.87
N GLY A 67 7.79 0.29 13.86
CA GLY A 67 6.55 1.07 13.78
C GLY A 67 5.43 0.44 12.93
N LEU A 68 5.69 -0.65 12.20
CA LEU A 68 4.65 -1.36 11.45
C LEU A 68 3.62 -1.96 12.41
N ARG A 69 2.35 -1.61 12.21
CA ARG A 69 1.22 -2.10 13.04
C ARG A 69 -0.05 -2.26 12.22
N SER A 70 -0.88 -3.21 12.67
CA SER A 70 -2.23 -3.38 12.16
C SER A 70 -3.17 -2.32 12.73
N LYS A 71 -3.87 -1.59 11.86
CA LYS A 71 -4.68 -0.43 12.24
C LYS A 71 -5.88 -0.23 11.33
N SER A 72 -6.93 0.40 11.87
CA SER A 72 -8.14 0.67 11.10
C SER A 72 -7.92 1.84 10.15
N TRP A 73 -8.53 1.77 8.97
CA TRP A 73 -8.55 2.87 8.01
C TRP A 73 -9.23 4.13 8.53
N SER A 74 -10.02 4.03 9.60
CA SER A 74 -10.72 5.14 10.23
C SER A 74 -9.76 6.14 10.85
N GLU A 75 -8.55 5.70 11.23
CA GLU A 75 -7.49 6.59 11.72
C GLU A 75 -7.11 7.65 10.67
N PHE A 76 -7.25 7.31 9.38
CA PHE A 76 -6.88 8.17 8.25
C PHE A 76 -8.06 9.00 7.72
N ALA A 77 -9.27 8.79 8.24
CA ALA A 77 -10.48 9.52 7.85
C ALA A 77 -10.81 10.67 8.82
N THR A 78 -9.94 10.94 9.79
CA THR A 78 -10.12 12.02 10.77
C THR A 78 -9.61 13.36 10.23
N PRO A 79 -10.11 14.51 10.72
CA PRO A 79 -9.63 15.83 10.28
C PRO A 79 -8.14 16.08 10.55
N ASP A 80 -7.58 15.45 11.58
CA ASP A 80 -6.17 15.59 11.98
C ASP A 80 -5.26 14.56 11.30
N ALA A 81 -5.82 13.63 10.54
CA ALA A 81 -5.05 12.66 9.79
C ALA A 81 -4.25 13.34 8.67
N PRO A 82 -3.10 12.77 8.26
CA PRO A 82 -2.44 13.24 7.06
C PRO A 82 -3.40 13.19 5.86
N ALA A 83 -3.47 14.26 5.09
CA ALA A 83 -4.28 14.29 3.87
C ALA A 83 -3.65 13.35 2.85
N MET A 84 -4.41 12.35 2.38
CA MET A 84 -3.93 11.39 1.38
C MET A 84 -4.00 12.00 -0.01
N ASP A 85 -2.93 11.83 -0.80
CA ASP A 85 -2.92 12.13 -2.23
C ASP A 85 -3.33 10.88 -3.04
N PHE A 86 -3.03 9.69 -2.49
CA PHE A 86 -3.26 8.39 -3.11
C PHE A 86 -3.89 7.39 -2.15
N VAL A 87 -4.86 6.61 -2.64
CA VAL A 87 -5.42 5.47 -1.90
C VAL A 87 -5.43 4.22 -2.79
N ILE A 88 -4.67 3.19 -2.39
CA ILE A 88 -4.52 1.96 -3.15
C ILE A 88 -5.09 0.79 -2.37
N THR A 89 -6.12 0.15 -2.90
CA THR A 89 -6.64 -1.11 -2.34
C THR A 89 -5.86 -2.29 -2.92
N VAL A 90 -5.43 -3.23 -2.08
CA VAL A 90 -4.62 -4.40 -2.50
C VAL A 90 -5.32 -5.74 -2.31
N CYS A 91 -6.60 -5.73 -1.91
CA CYS A 91 -7.47 -6.89 -1.89
C CYS A 91 -8.86 -6.56 -2.43
N ASP A 92 -9.48 -7.53 -3.11
CA ASP A 92 -10.78 -7.34 -3.75
C ASP A 92 -11.88 -6.99 -2.76
N THR A 93 -11.81 -7.56 -1.55
CA THR A 93 -12.76 -7.28 -0.47
C THR A 93 -12.72 -5.81 -0.04
N ALA A 94 -11.53 -5.22 0.10
CA ALA A 94 -11.43 -3.81 0.46
C ALA A 94 -11.83 -2.87 -0.69
N ALA A 95 -11.69 -3.32 -1.94
CA ALA A 95 -12.16 -2.56 -3.10
C ALA A 95 -13.69 -2.51 -3.22
N GLY A 96 -14.39 -3.55 -2.73
CA GLY A 96 -15.84 -3.66 -2.75
C GLY A 96 -16.56 -3.11 -1.51
N GLU A 97 -15.83 -2.74 -0.46
CA GLU A 97 -16.41 -2.15 0.75
C GLU A 97 -16.67 -0.64 0.55
N VAL A 98 -17.69 -0.11 1.23
CA VAL A 98 -18.00 1.32 1.22
C VAL A 98 -16.86 2.06 1.92
N CYS A 99 -15.91 2.56 1.12
CA CYS A 99 -14.80 3.36 1.62
C CYS A 99 -15.34 4.65 2.26
N PRO A 100 -14.73 5.12 3.37
CA PRO A 100 -15.06 6.44 3.90
C PRO A 100 -14.75 7.52 2.86
N VAL A 101 -15.46 8.65 2.96
CA VAL A 101 -15.13 9.84 2.18
C VAL A 101 -13.79 10.37 2.69
N TRP A 102 -12.75 10.22 1.87
CA TRP A 102 -11.41 10.71 2.19
C TRP A 102 -11.36 12.24 2.02
N PRO A 103 -10.87 12.99 3.02
CA PRO A 103 -10.56 14.40 2.85
C PRO A 103 -9.63 14.61 1.65
N GLY A 104 -9.89 15.62 0.82
CA GLY A 104 -9.03 15.99 -0.31
C GLY A 104 -9.23 15.18 -1.61
N GLN A 105 -10.11 14.18 -1.64
CA GLN A 105 -10.41 13.37 -2.84
C GLN A 105 -9.15 12.75 -3.51
N PRO A 106 -8.42 11.87 -2.80
CA PRO A 106 -7.23 11.21 -3.32
C PRO A 106 -7.51 10.43 -4.61
N VAL A 107 -6.50 10.33 -5.47
CA VAL A 107 -6.56 9.43 -6.63
C VAL A 107 -6.52 8.00 -6.12
N SER A 108 -7.51 7.20 -6.51
CA SER A 108 -7.66 5.83 -6.04
C SER A 108 -7.42 4.79 -7.12
N ALA A 109 -6.88 3.63 -6.76
CA ALA A 109 -6.76 2.49 -7.67
C ALA A 109 -6.83 1.16 -6.90
N HIS A 110 -7.01 0.09 -7.66
CA HIS A 110 -7.04 -1.27 -7.13
C HIS A 110 -5.88 -2.10 -7.72
N TRP A 111 -5.01 -2.57 -6.84
CA TRP A 111 -3.87 -3.43 -7.16
C TRP A 111 -4.06 -4.78 -6.49
N GLY A 112 -4.99 -5.59 -7.01
CA GLY A 112 -5.29 -6.91 -6.46
C GLY A 112 -4.03 -7.77 -6.32
N VAL A 113 -3.77 -8.22 -5.09
CA VAL A 113 -2.70 -9.17 -4.74
C VAL A 113 -3.34 -10.31 -3.98
N GLU A 114 -3.07 -11.54 -4.41
CA GLU A 114 -3.57 -12.76 -3.75
C GLU A 114 -3.20 -12.74 -2.26
N ASP A 115 -4.10 -13.20 -1.39
CA ASP A 115 -3.80 -13.22 0.04
C ASP A 115 -2.80 -14.34 0.35
N PRO A 116 -1.53 -14.02 0.69
CA PRO A 116 -0.54 -15.06 0.93
C PRO A 116 -0.86 -15.87 2.19
N SER A 117 -1.79 -15.40 3.04
CA SER A 117 -2.27 -16.10 4.23
C SER A 117 -3.19 -17.28 3.92
N ARG A 118 -3.71 -17.38 2.69
CA ARG A 118 -4.57 -18.48 2.25
C ARG A 118 -3.80 -19.69 1.73
N ALA A 119 -2.49 -19.56 1.54
CA ALA A 119 -1.63 -20.69 1.17
C ALA A 119 -1.68 -21.81 2.22
N SER A 120 -1.30 -23.03 1.80
CA SER A 120 -1.17 -24.19 2.68
C SER A 120 -0.38 -23.87 3.95
N SER A 121 -0.64 -24.62 5.02
CA SER A 121 0.18 -24.58 6.23
C SER A 121 1.62 -25.08 6.01
N ASP A 122 1.90 -25.71 4.87
CA ASP A 122 3.25 -26.12 4.49
C ASP A 122 4.18 -24.91 4.40
N ALA A 123 5.30 -24.97 5.13
CA ALA A 123 6.21 -23.84 5.28
C ALA A 123 6.75 -23.32 3.94
N SER A 124 7.06 -24.23 2.99
CA SER A 124 7.55 -23.88 1.66
C SER A 124 6.51 -23.11 0.85
N ASP A 125 5.27 -23.58 0.83
CA ASP A 125 4.18 -22.94 0.08
C ASP A 125 3.82 -21.58 0.67
N LYS A 126 3.83 -21.49 1.99
CA LYS A 126 3.61 -20.22 2.70
C LYS A 126 4.73 -19.22 2.40
N ASP A 127 6.00 -19.62 2.52
CA ASP A 127 7.14 -18.74 2.20
C ASP A 127 7.12 -18.30 0.73
N LYS A 128 6.74 -19.19 -0.19
CA LYS A 128 6.56 -18.85 -1.61
C LYS A 128 5.45 -17.82 -1.80
N ALA A 129 4.28 -18.01 -1.21
CA ALA A 129 3.15 -17.10 -1.36
C ALA A 129 3.47 -15.68 -0.84
N PHE A 130 4.15 -15.57 0.31
CA PHE A 130 4.58 -14.26 0.84
C PHE A 130 5.62 -13.59 -0.06
N ARG A 131 6.54 -14.37 -0.64
CA ARG A 131 7.52 -13.86 -1.61
C ARG A 131 6.86 -13.38 -2.90
N ASP A 132 5.92 -14.13 -3.43
CA ASP A 132 5.21 -13.77 -4.67
C ASP A 132 4.43 -12.46 -4.48
N ALA A 133 3.71 -12.32 -3.37
CA ALA A 133 3.03 -11.08 -3.00
C ALA A 133 4.00 -9.91 -2.87
N PHE A 134 5.17 -10.12 -2.24
CA PHE A 134 6.22 -9.11 -2.12
C PHE A 134 6.73 -8.66 -3.50
N ILE A 135 7.07 -9.60 -4.38
CA ILE A 135 7.59 -9.31 -5.73
C ILE A 135 6.57 -8.51 -6.54
N GLN A 136 5.30 -8.89 -6.49
CA GLN A 136 4.23 -8.19 -7.20
C GLN A 136 4.07 -6.75 -6.71
N LEU A 137 4.02 -6.55 -5.38
CA LEU A 137 3.94 -5.21 -4.79
C LEU A 137 5.18 -4.37 -5.10
N HIS A 138 6.38 -4.96 -4.99
CA HIS A 138 7.64 -4.30 -5.30
C HIS A 138 7.68 -3.79 -6.73
N ARG A 139 7.27 -4.61 -7.70
CA ARG A 139 7.20 -4.23 -9.11
C ARG A 139 6.25 -3.06 -9.31
N ARG A 140 5.03 -3.14 -8.80
CA ARG A 140 4.01 -2.09 -8.95
C ARG A 140 4.45 -0.76 -8.33
N ILE A 141 5.02 -0.81 -7.12
CA ILE A 141 5.55 0.36 -6.43
C ILE A 141 6.73 0.96 -7.21
N SER A 142 7.61 0.13 -7.77
CA SER A 142 8.73 0.59 -8.60
C SER A 142 8.25 1.31 -9.85
N ILE A 143 7.18 0.84 -10.50
CA ILE A 143 6.57 1.52 -11.65
C ILE A 143 5.95 2.85 -11.21
N LEU A 144 5.19 2.90 -10.11
CA LEU A 144 4.65 4.15 -9.57
C LEU A 144 5.75 5.18 -9.29
N LEU A 145 6.85 4.75 -8.66
CA LEU A 145 8.01 5.60 -8.41
C LEU A 145 8.71 6.07 -9.69
N SER A 146 8.50 5.42 -10.84
CA SER A 146 9.06 5.88 -12.12
C SER A 146 8.18 6.92 -12.84
N LEU A 147 6.93 7.13 -12.39
CA LEU A 147 6.02 8.06 -13.05
C LEU A 147 6.44 9.54 -12.86
N PRO A 148 6.30 10.38 -13.92
CA PRO A 148 6.49 11.82 -13.84
C PRO A 148 5.23 12.50 -13.29
N LEU A 149 4.98 12.36 -11.98
CA LEU A 149 3.74 12.81 -11.32
C LEU A 149 3.46 14.30 -11.52
N ASP A 150 4.49 15.12 -11.67
CA ASP A 150 4.41 16.57 -11.95
C ASP A 150 3.81 16.91 -13.32
N LYS A 151 3.78 15.94 -14.24
CA LYS A 151 3.30 16.10 -15.62
C LYS A 151 1.96 15.43 -15.88
N LEU A 152 1.43 14.70 -14.91
CA LEU A 152 0.18 13.97 -15.06
C LEU A 152 -0.96 14.77 -14.43
N ASP A 153 -1.99 15.05 -15.22
CA ASP A 153 -3.25 15.51 -14.65
C ASP A 153 -3.94 14.37 -13.89
N HIS A 154 -5.01 14.70 -13.16
CA HIS A 154 -5.73 13.74 -12.33
C HIS A 154 -6.26 12.52 -13.13
N LEU A 155 -6.73 12.73 -14.36
CA LEU A 155 -7.29 11.66 -15.20
C LEU A 155 -6.19 10.74 -15.73
N ALA A 156 -5.09 11.31 -16.21
CA ALA A 156 -3.91 10.57 -16.65
C ALA A 156 -3.31 9.77 -15.50
N LEU A 157 -3.16 10.39 -14.32
CA LEU A 157 -2.64 9.73 -13.13
C LEU A 157 -3.52 8.56 -12.69
N LYS A 158 -4.84 8.73 -12.68
CA LYS A 158 -5.79 7.64 -12.41
C LYS A 158 -5.59 6.46 -13.37
N LYS A 159 -5.46 6.75 -14.66
CA LYS A 159 -5.26 5.74 -15.70
C LYS A 159 -3.95 4.97 -15.52
N GLU A 160 -2.85 5.66 -15.22
CA GLU A 160 -1.55 5.02 -14.94
C GLU A 160 -1.63 4.11 -13.71
N LEU A 161 -2.26 4.57 -12.63
CA LEU A 161 -2.42 3.75 -11.42
C LEU A 161 -3.27 2.49 -11.68
N ASP A 162 -4.31 2.59 -12.49
CA ASP A 162 -5.12 1.42 -12.88
C ASP A 162 -4.34 0.43 -13.73
N GLN A 163 -3.50 0.93 -14.65
CA GLN A 163 -2.64 0.08 -15.49
C GLN A 163 -1.56 -0.63 -14.67
N ILE A 164 -0.98 0.04 -13.67
CA ILE A 164 -0.05 -0.59 -12.73
C ILE A 164 -0.70 -1.78 -12.02
N GLY A 165 -1.98 -1.66 -11.65
CA GLY A 165 -2.75 -2.73 -11.01
C GLY A 165 -2.90 -4.00 -11.86
N GLN A 166 -2.74 -3.90 -13.17
CA GLN A 166 -2.83 -5.02 -14.12
C GLN A 166 -1.46 -5.65 -14.47
N SER A 167 -0.37 -5.08 -13.95
CA SER A 167 1.00 -5.55 -14.19
C SER A 167 1.47 -6.63 -13.23
#